data_AF-A0A7Y5DWT2-F1
#
_entry.id   AF-A0A7Y5DWT2-F1
#
_cell.length_a   1.000
_cell.length_b   1.000
_cell.length_c   1.000
_cell.angle_alpha   90.00
_cell.angle_beta   90.00
_cell.angle_gamma   90.00
#
_symmetry.space_group_name_H-M   'P 1'
#
loop_
_entity.id
_entity.type
_entity.pdbx_description
1 polymer ?
#
loop_
_entity_poly.entity_id
_entity_poly.type
_entity_poly.pdbx_seq_one_letter_code
_entity_poly.pdbx_strand_id
1 'polypeptide(L)'
;MRESTGLLVLRPDGMVEAAFGAASATWVGHRTDEHPDVPPELAEAVAHLLRESGSGPRRIRAVVPDADTSVTYEVLVQASLPLRKRYVPIDELLMRVLDVFLLQARAGGAELGTDRAPEVPAAAFMDGEKVAWAVSTLVGNALRFAREAGGLIHVHVGWDAAARALVVTVKDNGPGMSEARARWLFEQDPASGRSAGLALVMVRDVAEAHGGSVAVESHLGKGSTFTLRIPCGAHTR
;
A
#
# COMPACT_ATOMS: atom_id res chain seq x y z
N MET A 1 -24.41 -18.21 11.75
CA MET A 1 -24.08 -17.56 10.46
C MET A 1 -22.71 -16.92 10.63
N ARG A 2 -21.74 -17.22 9.76
CA ARG A 2 -20.45 -16.51 9.78
C ARG A 2 -20.65 -15.20 9.03
N GLU A 3 -20.58 -14.08 9.74
CA GLU A 3 -20.57 -12.76 9.12
C GLU A 3 -19.14 -12.42 8.70
N SER A 4 -18.93 -12.23 7.40
CA SER A 4 -17.66 -11.76 6.85
C SER A 4 -17.78 -10.26 6.55
N THR A 5 -16.82 -9.46 7.00
CA THR A 5 -16.81 -8.01 6.78
C THR A 5 -15.68 -7.62 5.82
N GLY A 6 -16.00 -6.84 4.79
CA GLY A 6 -15.05 -6.22 3.87
C GLY A 6 -15.05 -4.70 4.00
N LEU A 7 -13.92 -4.05 3.74
CA LEU A 7 -13.81 -2.60 3.64
C LEU A 7 -13.38 -2.23 2.22
N LEU A 8 -14.14 -1.36 1.57
CA LEU A 8 -13.88 -0.82 0.25
C LEU A 8 -13.66 0.70 0.37
N VAL A 9 -12.48 1.18 0.00
CA VAL A 9 -12.20 2.62 -0.10
C VAL A 9 -12.29 3.01 -1.56
N LEU A 10 -13.00 4.09 -1.86
CA LEU A 10 -13.26 4.57 -3.20
C LEU A 10 -12.90 6.05 -3.32
N ARG A 11 -12.47 6.42 -4.52
CA ARG A 11 -12.39 7.81 -4.93
C ARG A 11 -13.79 8.38 -5.22
N PRO A 12 -13.94 9.72 -5.26
CA PRO A 12 -15.19 10.37 -5.65
C PRO A 12 -15.65 10.03 -7.07
N ASP A 13 -14.77 9.53 -7.92
CA ASP A 13 -15.09 9.04 -9.26
C ASP A 13 -15.59 7.59 -9.27
N GLY A 14 -15.50 6.84 -8.16
CA GLY A 14 -15.94 5.44 -8.07
C GLY A 14 -14.84 4.40 -8.32
N MET A 15 -13.59 4.82 -8.49
CA MET A 15 -12.44 3.91 -8.54
C MET A 15 -12.17 3.31 -7.16
N VAL A 16 -11.95 1.99 -7.09
CA VAL A 16 -11.56 1.31 -5.85
C VAL A 16 -10.10 1.61 -5.52
N GLU A 17 -9.88 2.28 -4.40
CA GLU A 17 -8.58 2.68 -3.86
C GLU A 17 -8.04 1.77 -2.77
N ALA A 18 -8.87 0.92 -2.17
CA ALA A 18 -8.40 -0.16 -1.31
C ALA A 18 -9.51 -1.17 -1.08
N ALA A 19 -9.13 -2.43 -0.91
CA ALA A 19 -10.02 -3.50 -0.52
C ALA A 19 -9.38 -4.31 0.62
N PHE A 20 -10.11 -4.51 1.70
CA PHE A 20 -9.65 -5.28 2.86
C PHE A 20 -10.70 -6.30 3.31
N GLY A 21 -10.26 -7.34 4.02
CA GLY A 21 -11.14 -8.36 4.58
C GLY A 21 -11.83 -9.18 3.50
N ALA A 22 -13.17 -9.21 3.51
CA ALA A 22 -13.95 -9.91 2.50
C ALA A 22 -14.00 -9.20 1.13
N ALA A 23 -13.49 -7.96 1.04
CA ALA A 23 -13.37 -7.25 -0.24
C ALA A 23 -12.15 -7.77 -1.01
N SER A 24 -12.36 -8.12 -2.28
CA SER A 24 -11.29 -8.69 -3.10
C SER A 24 -10.24 -7.65 -3.45
N ALA A 25 -8.98 -7.99 -3.23
CA ALA A 25 -7.84 -7.20 -3.69
C ALA A 25 -7.78 -7.08 -5.23
N THR A 26 -8.51 -7.92 -5.98
CA THR A 26 -8.60 -7.81 -7.45
C THR A 26 -9.43 -6.62 -7.92
N TRP A 27 -10.35 -6.12 -7.09
CA TRP A 27 -11.21 -4.98 -7.44
C TRP A 27 -10.46 -3.65 -7.43
N VAL A 28 -9.35 -3.62 -6.69
CA VAL A 28 -8.50 -2.45 -6.52
C VAL A 28 -8.05 -1.95 -7.90
N GLY A 29 -8.28 -0.66 -8.16
CA GLY A 29 -7.92 0.03 -9.41
C GLY A 29 -8.85 -0.21 -10.57
N HIS A 30 -10.00 -0.82 -10.30
CA HIS A 30 -11.14 -0.85 -11.19
C HIS A 30 -12.28 -0.05 -10.57
N ARG A 31 -13.19 0.44 -11.42
CA ARG A 31 -14.47 0.94 -10.94
C ARG A 31 -15.36 -0.24 -10.56
N THR A 32 -16.18 -0.06 -9.53
CA THR A 32 -17.09 -1.12 -9.06
C THR A 32 -18.14 -1.52 -10.09
N ASP A 33 -18.47 -0.63 -11.02
CA ASP A 33 -19.42 -0.87 -12.11
C ASP A 33 -18.79 -1.53 -13.35
N GLU A 34 -17.45 -1.66 -13.40
CA GLU A 34 -16.73 -2.22 -14.55
C GLU A 34 -16.08 -3.58 -14.26
N HIS A 35 -15.88 -3.94 -12.99
CA HIS A 35 -15.20 -5.17 -12.61
C HIS A 35 -16.20 -6.34 -12.49
N PRO A 36 -16.03 -7.45 -13.25
CA PRO A 36 -17.04 -8.53 -13.35
C PRO A 36 -17.24 -9.29 -12.05
N ASP A 37 -16.21 -9.39 -11.21
CA ASP A 37 -16.30 -10.09 -9.91
C ASP A 37 -16.82 -9.20 -8.77
N VAL A 38 -17.21 -7.95 -9.04
CA VAL A 38 -17.87 -7.11 -8.03
C VAL A 38 -19.35 -7.49 -7.97
N PRO A 39 -19.90 -7.85 -6.79
CA PRO A 39 -21.31 -8.17 -6.67
C PRO A 39 -22.21 -7.03 -7.17
N PRO A 40 -23.24 -7.30 -7.97
CA PRO A 40 -24.13 -6.27 -8.52
C PRO A 40 -24.75 -5.37 -7.44
N GLU A 41 -25.13 -5.96 -6.30
CA GLU A 41 -25.71 -5.25 -5.16
C GLU A 41 -24.73 -4.26 -4.54
N LEU A 42 -23.44 -4.62 -4.49
CA LEU A 42 -22.38 -3.75 -4.02
C LEU A 42 -22.14 -2.60 -5.02
N ALA A 43 -22.09 -2.92 -6.31
CA ALA A 43 -21.92 -1.92 -7.37
C ALA A 43 -23.07 -0.89 -7.39
N GLU A 44 -24.31 -1.34 -7.23
CA GLU A 44 -25.48 -0.46 -7.18
C GLU A 44 -25.46 0.45 -5.94
N ALA A 45 -25.11 -0.11 -4.77
CA ALA A 45 -24.97 0.65 -3.53
C ALA A 45 -23.90 1.74 -3.66
N VAL A 46 -22.74 1.40 -4.26
CA VAL A 46 -21.67 2.36 -4.55
C VAL A 46 -22.14 3.45 -5.52
N ALA A 47 -22.83 3.09 -6.60
CA ALA A 47 -23.36 4.06 -7.56
C ALA A 47 -24.36 5.03 -6.92
N HIS A 48 -25.17 4.57 -5.96
CA HIS A 48 -26.05 5.44 -5.18
C HIS A 48 -25.25 6.45 -4.34
N LEU A 49 -24.26 5.96 -3.59
CA LEU A 49 -23.40 6.81 -2.77
C LEU A 49 -22.65 7.87 -3.59
N LEU A 50 -22.17 7.52 -4.79
CA LEU A 50 -21.44 8.45 -5.65
C LEU A 50 -22.31 9.59 -6.18
N ARG A 51 -23.61 9.34 -6.43
CA ARG A 51 -24.58 10.35 -6.89
C ARG A 51 -24.97 11.37 -5.82
N GLU A 52 -24.83 11.03 -4.54
CA GLU A 52 -25.12 11.97 -3.44
C GLU A 52 -24.12 13.14 -3.44
N SER A 53 -24.57 14.36 -3.70
CA SER A 53 -23.68 15.52 -3.75
C SER A 53 -23.16 15.90 -2.35
N GLY A 54 -21.83 15.99 -2.17
CA GLY A 54 -21.21 16.42 -0.91
C GLY A 54 -19.68 16.45 -1.01
N SER A 55 -19.05 17.41 -0.32
CA SER A 55 -17.60 17.64 -0.33
C SER A 55 -16.81 16.86 0.76
N GLY A 56 -17.51 16.06 1.58
CA GLY A 56 -16.93 15.31 2.70
C GLY A 56 -16.81 13.81 2.44
N PRO A 57 -16.16 13.06 3.36
CA PRO A 57 -16.11 11.60 3.31
C PRO A 57 -17.51 11.02 3.46
N ARG A 58 -17.90 10.18 2.50
CA ARG A 58 -19.22 9.52 2.46
C ARG A 58 -19.06 8.03 2.74
N ARG A 59 -19.99 7.44 3.47
CA ARG A 59 -19.95 6.01 3.80
C ARG A 59 -21.31 5.35 3.66
N ILE A 60 -21.30 4.09 3.24
CA ILE A 60 -22.46 3.21 3.30
C ILE A 60 -22.06 1.85 3.83
N ARG A 61 -23.04 1.14 4.37
CA ARG A 61 -22.94 -0.29 4.65
C ARG A 61 -23.79 -1.02 3.60
N ALA A 62 -23.15 -1.84 2.78
CA ALA A 62 -23.82 -2.69 1.80
C ALA A 62 -23.79 -4.15 2.29
N VAL A 63 -24.91 -4.85 2.22
CA VAL A 63 -24.99 -6.26 2.59
C VAL A 63 -25.26 -7.04 1.31
N VAL A 64 -24.32 -7.91 0.93
CA VAL A 64 -24.43 -8.75 -0.25
C VAL A 64 -24.77 -10.17 0.21
N PRO A 65 -25.90 -10.74 -0.25
CA PRO A 65 -26.21 -12.14 -0.02
C PRO A 65 -25.21 -13.05 -0.75
N ASP A 66 -24.78 -14.12 -0.09
CA ASP A 66 -24.01 -15.21 -0.69
C ASP A 66 -24.71 -16.53 -0.32
N ALA A 67 -24.59 -17.59 -1.12
CA ALA A 67 -25.45 -18.77 -1.15
C ALA A 67 -26.05 -19.24 0.21
N ASP A 68 -25.24 -19.28 1.27
CA ASP A 68 -25.67 -19.60 2.65
C ASP A 68 -25.25 -18.55 3.71
N THR A 69 -24.70 -17.39 3.30
CA THR A 69 -24.17 -16.36 4.21
C THR A 69 -24.49 -14.94 3.72
N SER A 70 -24.04 -13.92 4.46
CA SER A 70 -24.03 -12.55 3.94
C SER A 70 -22.68 -11.92 4.21
N VAL A 71 -22.20 -11.16 3.22
CA VAL A 71 -20.98 -10.38 3.34
C VAL A 71 -21.38 -8.92 3.52
N THR A 72 -20.95 -8.33 4.64
CA THR A 72 -21.13 -6.90 4.86
C THR A 72 -19.92 -6.16 4.30
N TYR A 73 -20.13 -5.21 3.40
CA TYR A 73 -19.12 -4.28 2.93
C TYR A 73 -19.35 -2.92 3.59
N GLU A 74 -18.34 -2.43 4.30
CA GLU A 74 -18.20 -1.01 4.60
C GLU A 74 -17.57 -0.32 3.40
N VAL A 75 -18.27 0.64 2.83
CA VAL A 75 -17.84 1.37 1.65
C VAL A 75 -17.60 2.81 2.03
N LEU A 76 -16.43 3.32 1.68
CA LEU A 76 -15.96 4.62 2.11
C LEU A 76 -15.46 5.40 0.89
N VAL A 77 -16.22 6.41 0.48
CA VAL A 77 -15.85 7.33 -0.60
C VAL A 77 -15.18 8.54 0.00
N GLN A 78 -13.90 8.76 -0.30
CA GLN A 78 -13.15 9.88 0.27
C GLN A 78 -12.27 10.57 -0.77
N ALA A 79 -12.03 11.86 -0.52
CA ALA A 79 -10.99 12.61 -1.21
C ALA A 79 -9.59 12.36 -0.62
N SER A 80 -9.48 11.75 0.57
CA SER A 80 -8.21 11.44 1.24
C SER A 80 -8.31 10.27 2.22
N LEU A 81 -7.18 9.59 2.44
CA LEU A 81 -7.05 8.38 3.25
C LEU A 81 -6.99 8.70 4.77
N PRO A 82 -7.98 8.31 5.59
CA PRO A 82 -8.03 8.66 7.01
C PRO A 82 -7.02 7.82 7.79
N LEU A 83 -6.19 8.50 8.59
CA LEU A 83 -5.15 7.86 9.38
C LEU A 83 -5.59 7.62 10.81
N ARG A 84 -5.30 6.41 11.31
CA ARG A 84 -5.43 6.05 12.73
C ARG A 84 -4.05 6.09 13.37
N LYS A 85 -3.52 7.31 13.58
CA LYS A 85 -2.18 7.51 14.14
C LYS A 85 -2.14 7.15 15.62
N ARG A 86 -1.13 6.38 16.00
CA ARG A 86 -0.76 6.06 17.39
C ARG A 86 0.75 5.93 17.49
N TYR A 87 1.31 5.88 18.69
CA TYR A 87 2.69 5.48 18.85
C TYR A 87 2.82 3.99 18.50
N VAL A 88 3.66 3.70 17.52
CA VAL A 88 3.93 2.35 17.00
C VAL A 88 5.39 2.03 17.29
N PRO A 89 5.69 0.95 18.04
CA PRO A 89 7.05 0.45 18.18
C PRO A 89 7.63 0.08 16.82
N ILE A 90 8.76 0.67 16.45
CA ILE A 90 9.33 0.49 15.11
C ILE A 90 9.80 -0.96 14.90
N ASP A 91 10.44 -1.55 15.91
CA ASP A 91 10.95 -2.92 15.81
C ASP A 91 9.82 -3.94 15.61
N GLU A 92 8.70 -3.80 16.34
CA GLU A 92 7.54 -4.68 16.17
C GLU A 92 6.91 -4.54 14.77
N LEU A 93 6.84 -3.31 14.25
CA LEU A 93 6.35 -3.05 12.91
C LEU A 93 7.23 -3.73 11.86
N LEU A 94 8.55 -3.57 11.98
CA LEU A 94 9.52 -4.12 11.03
C LEU A 94 9.55 -5.64 11.09
N MET A 95 9.60 -6.25 12.28
CA MET A 95 9.54 -7.71 12.44
C MET A 95 8.28 -8.27 11.77
N ARG A 96 7.11 -7.69 12.06
CA ARG A 96 5.84 -8.14 11.49
C ARG A 96 5.83 -8.13 9.96
N VAL A 97 6.44 -7.12 9.34
CA VAL A 97 6.52 -7.02 7.89
C VAL A 97 7.57 -7.97 7.33
N LEU A 98 8.80 -7.92 7.86
CA LEU A 98 9.97 -8.54 7.26
C LEU A 98 10.02 -10.05 7.49
N ASP A 99 9.48 -10.58 8.58
CA ASP A 99 9.49 -12.03 8.86
C ASP A 99 8.79 -12.85 7.77
N VAL A 100 7.66 -12.34 7.28
CA VAL A 100 6.91 -12.98 6.19
C VAL A 100 7.76 -13.01 4.91
N PHE A 101 8.44 -11.91 4.61
CA PHE A 101 9.24 -11.78 3.39
C PHE A 101 10.58 -12.52 3.46
N LEU A 102 11.20 -12.64 4.64
CA LEU A 102 12.40 -13.45 4.84
C LEU A 102 12.14 -14.91 4.48
N LEU A 103 11.00 -15.46 4.88
CA LEU A 103 10.60 -16.83 4.53
C LEU A 103 10.34 -16.97 3.02
N GLN A 104 9.63 -16.01 2.42
CA GLN A 104 9.35 -16.00 0.98
C GLN A 104 10.61 -15.85 0.12
N ALA A 105 11.56 -15.01 0.55
CA ALA A 105 12.85 -14.81 -0.11
C ALA A 105 13.61 -16.13 -0.17
N ARG A 106 13.78 -16.80 0.97
CA ARG A 106 14.45 -18.11 1.06
C ARG A 106 13.78 -19.16 0.19
N ALA A 107 12.45 -19.27 0.25
CA ALA A 107 11.70 -20.20 -0.60
C ALA A 107 11.84 -19.90 -2.10
N GLY A 108 12.10 -18.63 -2.44
CA GLY A 108 12.29 -18.14 -3.80
C GLY A 108 13.74 -18.08 -4.29
N GLY A 109 14.71 -18.54 -3.52
CA GLY A 109 16.14 -18.44 -3.87
C GLY A 109 16.69 -17.00 -3.85
N ALA A 110 16.07 -16.10 -3.09
CA ALA A 110 16.47 -14.70 -2.92
C ALA A 110 17.06 -14.45 -1.52
N GLU A 111 17.95 -13.48 -1.42
CA GLU A 111 18.52 -12.97 -0.18
C GLU A 111 17.84 -11.64 0.20
N LEU A 112 17.27 -11.59 1.39
CA LEU A 112 16.68 -10.38 1.94
C LEU A 112 17.47 -9.97 3.19
N GLY A 113 18.23 -8.90 3.07
CA GLY A 113 18.95 -8.25 4.18
C GLY A 113 18.15 -7.09 4.76
N THR A 114 18.34 -6.81 6.04
CA THR A 114 17.64 -5.73 6.75
C THR A 114 18.58 -5.06 7.74
N ASP A 115 18.60 -3.73 7.77
CA ASP A 115 19.33 -2.97 8.77
C ASP A 115 18.56 -1.72 9.23
N ARG A 116 18.93 -1.23 10.41
CA ARG A 116 18.30 -0.09 11.07
C ARG A 116 19.38 0.85 11.56
N ALA A 117 19.24 2.14 11.24
CA ALA A 117 20.12 3.17 11.74
C ALA A 117 19.92 3.38 13.26
N PRO A 118 21.00 3.59 14.04
CA PRO A 118 20.92 3.80 15.50
C PRO A 118 20.02 4.97 15.92
N GLU A 119 19.86 5.97 15.06
CA GLU A 119 19.10 7.20 15.32
C GLU A 119 17.59 7.02 15.18
N VAL A 120 17.14 5.86 14.69
CA VAL A 120 15.71 5.55 14.56
C VAL A 120 15.08 5.48 15.95
N PRO A 121 13.98 6.23 16.21
CA PRO A 121 13.33 6.21 17.51
C PRO A 121 12.70 4.85 17.81
N ALA A 122 12.56 4.51 19.10
CA ALA A 122 11.93 3.26 19.53
C ALA A 122 10.46 3.17 19.08
N ALA A 123 9.75 4.30 19.09
CA ALA A 123 8.38 4.39 18.57
C ALA A 123 8.13 5.68 17.79
N ALA A 124 7.19 5.61 16.83
CA ALA A 124 6.77 6.75 16.02
C ALA A 124 5.25 6.92 15.99
N PHE A 125 4.77 8.17 15.96
CA PHE A 125 3.36 8.52 15.89
C PHE A 125 2.85 8.52 14.43
N MET A 126 2.31 7.38 14.00
CA MET A 126 1.87 7.11 12.63
C MET A 126 0.77 6.06 12.57
N ASP A 127 0.17 5.84 11.40
CA ASP A 127 -0.73 4.70 11.16
C ASP A 127 0.09 3.46 10.78
N GLY A 128 0.44 2.66 11.78
CA GLY A 128 1.32 1.50 11.61
C GLY A 128 0.77 0.43 10.66
N GLU A 129 -0.55 0.27 10.55
CA GLU A 129 -1.13 -0.71 9.61
C GLU A 129 -0.89 -0.27 8.16
N LYS A 130 -1.13 1.01 7.86
CA LYS A 130 -0.93 1.56 6.52
C LYS A 130 0.55 1.62 6.13
N VAL A 131 1.42 2.00 7.07
CA VAL A 131 2.87 1.99 6.83
C VAL A 131 3.38 0.55 6.64
N ALA A 132 2.94 -0.42 7.44
CA ALA A 132 3.28 -1.83 7.25
C ALA A 132 2.91 -2.32 5.85
N TRP A 133 1.70 -1.99 5.41
CA TRP A 133 1.20 -2.34 4.09
C TRP A 133 2.06 -1.70 2.98
N ALA A 134 2.37 -0.41 3.10
CA ALA A 134 3.19 0.29 2.11
C ALA A 134 4.59 -0.33 1.97
N VAL A 135 5.25 -0.63 3.10
CA VAL A 135 6.55 -1.32 3.11
C VAL A 135 6.42 -2.72 2.50
N SER A 136 5.38 -3.46 2.85
CA SER A 136 5.12 -4.80 2.28
C SER A 136 4.97 -4.77 0.77
N THR A 137 4.28 -3.77 0.22
CA THR A 137 4.13 -3.57 -1.22
C THR A 137 5.48 -3.33 -1.90
N LEU A 138 6.35 -2.52 -1.29
CA LEU A 138 7.69 -2.24 -1.82
C LEU A 138 8.59 -3.49 -1.80
N VAL A 139 8.60 -4.23 -0.67
CA VAL A 139 9.39 -5.47 -0.54
C VAL A 139 8.87 -6.58 -1.46
N GLY A 140 7.55 -6.72 -1.60
CA GLY A 140 6.94 -7.67 -2.53
C GLY A 140 7.31 -7.36 -3.99
N ASN A 141 7.36 -6.08 -4.37
CA ASN A 141 7.85 -5.67 -5.68
C ASN A 141 9.32 -6.04 -5.88
N ALA A 142 10.18 -5.74 -4.90
CA ALA A 142 11.59 -6.12 -4.94
C ALA A 142 11.76 -7.64 -5.11
N LEU A 143 11.05 -8.45 -4.33
CA LEU A 143 11.09 -9.93 -4.42
C LEU A 143 10.66 -10.45 -5.78
N ARG A 144 9.60 -9.88 -6.36
CA ARG A 144 9.11 -10.28 -7.66
C ARG A 144 10.15 -10.03 -8.77
N PHE A 145 10.83 -8.88 -8.75
CA PHE A 145 11.71 -8.47 -9.84
C PHE A 145 13.17 -8.86 -9.65
N ALA A 146 13.66 -9.03 -8.42
CA ALA A 146 15.04 -9.39 -8.15
C ALA A 146 15.36 -10.86 -8.51
N ARG A 147 14.35 -11.73 -8.58
CA ARG A 147 14.52 -13.18 -8.82
C ARG A 147 15.36 -13.52 -10.05
N GLU A 148 15.19 -12.77 -11.14
CA GLU A 148 15.93 -12.99 -12.39
C GLU A 148 17.42 -12.60 -12.30
N ALA A 149 17.81 -11.87 -11.26
CA ALA A 149 19.15 -11.33 -11.05
C ALA A 149 19.84 -11.90 -9.79
N GLY A 150 19.41 -13.08 -9.30
CA GLY A 150 19.98 -13.68 -8.09
C GLY A 150 19.38 -13.17 -6.78
N GLY A 151 18.34 -12.34 -6.85
CA GLY A 151 17.42 -12.09 -5.73
C GLY A 151 18.00 -11.31 -4.56
N LEU A 152 18.87 -10.31 -4.78
CA LEU A 152 19.44 -9.52 -3.69
C LEU A 152 18.54 -8.33 -3.37
N ILE A 153 18.04 -8.30 -2.14
CA ILE A 153 17.13 -7.26 -1.65
C ILE A 153 17.63 -6.78 -0.29
N HIS A 154 17.55 -5.47 -0.08
CA HIS A 154 17.97 -4.86 1.16
C HIS A 154 16.95 -3.82 1.63
N VAL A 155 16.48 -3.96 2.87
CA VAL A 155 15.59 -3.01 3.52
C VAL A 155 16.36 -2.25 4.58
N HIS A 156 16.55 -0.95 4.37
CA HIS A 156 17.17 -0.05 5.34
C HIS A 156 16.11 0.83 5.99
N VAL A 157 16.19 1.00 7.31
CA VAL A 157 15.33 1.90 8.07
C VAL A 157 16.17 2.96 8.75
N GLY A 158 15.96 4.22 8.37
CA GLY A 158 16.66 5.38 8.87
C GLY A 158 15.72 6.43 9.48
N TRP A 159 16.32 7.43 10.10
CA TRP A 159 15.61 8.58 10.67
C TRP A 159 16.23 9.88 10.17
N ASP A 160 15.40 10.70 9.53
CA ASP A 160 15.75 12.07 9.18
C ASP A 160 15.33 12.98 10.33
N ALA A 161 16.31 13.41 11.14
CA ALA A 161 16.07 14.27 12.28
C ALA A 161 15.59 15.68 11.90
N ALA A 162 16.03 16.20 10.75
CA ALA A 162 15.66 17.53 10.28
C ALA A 162 14.20 17.55 9.79
N ALA A 163 13.80 16.54 9.03
CA ALA A 163 12.43 16.38 8.55
C ALA A 163 11.49 15.72 9.58
N ARG A 164 12.04 15.20 10.70
CA ARG A 164 11.34 14.36 11.68
C ARG A 164 10.58 13.22 10.99
N ALA A 165 11.27 12.49 10.13
CA ALA A 165 10.68 11.47 9.29
C ALA A 165 11.36 10.12 9.44
N LEU A 166 10.55 9.07 9.53
CA LEU A 166 11.01 7.71 9.33
C LEU A 166 11.27 7.52 7.82
N VAL A 167 12.44 7.01 7.48
CA VAL A 167 12.83 6.75 6.10
C VAL A 167 13.00 5.24 5.94
N VAL A 168 12.24 4.64 5.03
CA VAL A 168 12.39 3.21 4.68
C VAL A 168 12.85 3.12 3.25
N THR A 169 14.00 2.50 3.04
CA THR A 169 14.59 2.28 1.72
C THR A 169 14.57 0.80 1.38
N VAL A 170 13.97 0.44 0.24
CA VAL A 170 13.95 -0.92 -0.29
C VAL A 170 14.74 -0.94 -1.57
N LYS A 171 15.89 -1.61 -1.55
CA LYS A 171 16.79 -1.76 -2.70
C LYS A 171 16.73 -3.18 -3.24
N ASP A 172 16.65 -3.32 -4.55
CA ASP A 172 16.72 -4.60 -5.26
C ASP A 172 17.80 -4.57 -6.34
N ASN A 173 18.24 -5.75 -6.78
CA ASN A 173 19.18 -5.91 -7.89
C ASN A 173 18.51 -6.39 -9.19
N GLY A 174 17.19 -6.21 -9.34
CA GLY A 174 16.42 -6.66 -10.48
C GLY A 174 16.77 -5.94 -11.80
N PRO A 175 15.94 -6.09 -12.85
CA PRO A 175 16.22 -5.55 -14.17
C PRO A 175 16.25 -4.01 -14.22
N GLY A 176 15.80 -3.33 -13.17
CA GLY A 176 15.62 -1.89 -13.17
C GLY A 176 14.59 -1.42 -14.21
N MET A 177 14.55 -0.12 -14.40
CA MET A 177 13.57 0.59 -15.23
C MET A 177 14.25 1.73 -15.99
N SER A 178 13.66 2.11 -17.13
CA SER A 178 14.02 3.34 -17.83
C SER A 178 13.61 4.56 -17.01
N GLU A 179 14.28 5.68 -17.23
CA GLU A 179 13.97 6.95 -16.55
C GLU A 179 12.52 7.38 -16.78
N ALA A 180 12.03 7.22 -18.02
CA ALA A 180 10.63 7.51 -18.35
C ALA A 180 9.67 6.65 -17.50
N ARG A 181 9.91 5.34 -17.39
CA ARG A 181 9.08 4.46 -16.58
C ARG A 181 9.16 4.79 -15.08
N ALA A 182 10.35 5.11 -14.58
CA ALA A 182 10.56 5.49 -13.18
C ALA A 182 9.79 6.76 -12.82
N ARG A 183 9.76 7.75 -13.71
CA ARG A 183 9.06 9.03 -13.52
C ARG A 183 7.54 8.85 -13.34
N TRP A 184 6.93 8.00 -14.16
CA TRP A 184 5.50 7.75 -14.14
C TRP A 184 5.09 6.58 -13.22
N LEU A 185 6.03 5.98 -12.48
CA LEU A 185 5.80 4.74 -11.76
C LEU A 185 4.75 4.86 -10.65
N PHE A 186 4.69 6.03 -10.03
CA PHE A 186 3.70 6.36 -9.00
C PHE A 186 2.48 7.05 -9.59
N GLU A 187 2.41 7.27 -10.90
CA GLU A 187 1.30 7.97 -11.55
C GLU A 187 0.31 6.97 -12.13
N GLN A 188 -0.95 7.39 -12.21
CA GLN A 188 -1.99 6.63 -12.92
C GLN A 188 -1.76 6.84 -14.42
N ASP A 189 -1.39 5.79 -15.15
CA ASP A 189 -1.37 5.83 -16.62
C ASP A 189 -2.81 5.59 -17.13
N PRO A 190 -3.49 6.61 -17.70
CA PRO A 190 -4.88 6.49 -18.14
C PRO A 190 -5.05 5.54 -19.34
N ALA A 191 -3.97 5.16 -20.03
CA ALA A 191 -4.04 4.49 -21.33
C ALA A 191 -3.64 3.01 -21.33
N SER A 192 -2.88 2.52 -20.34
CA SER A 192 -2.22 1.19 -20.46
C SER A 192 -2.85 0.03 -19.70
N GLY A 193 -3.82 0.26 -18.79
CA GLY A 193 -4.51 -0.81 -18.06
C GLY A 193 -3.58 -1.80 -17.31
N ARG A 194 -2.33 -1.41 -17.04
CA ARG A 194 -1.30 -2.31 -16.48
C ARG A 194 -1.18 -2.16 -14.97
N SER A 195 -1.34 -3.30 -14.29
CA SER A 195 -1.41 -3.54 -12.85
C SER A 195 -0.15 -3.25 -12.01
N ALA A 196 0.92 -2.67 -12.57
CA ALA A 196 2.12 -2.33 -11.80
C ALA A 196 2.02 -0.98 -11.07
N GLY A 197 1.17 -0.06 -11.54
CA GLY A 197 1.12 1.32 -11.05
C GLY A 197 0.21 1.55 -9.85
N LEU A 198 -0.81 0.73 -9.67
CA LEU A 198 -1.86 1.01 -8.69
C LEU A 198 -1.45 0.80 -7.23
N ALA A 199 -0.79 -0.31 -6.93
CA ALA A 199 -0.30 -0.57 -5.56
C ALA A 199 0.77 0.45 -5.17
N LEU A 200 1.58 0.91 -6.13
CA LEU A 200 2.59 1.94 -5.91
C LEU A 200 1.96 3.35 -5.79
N VAL A 201 0.89 3.63 -6.54
CA VAL A 201 0.05 4.82 -6.33
C VAL A 201 -0.46 4.88 -4.89
N MET A 202 -1.00 3.78 -4.35
CA MET A 202 -1.45 3.75 -2.96
C MET A 202 -0.31 3.89 -1.94
N VAL A 203 0.91 3.42 -2.27
CA VAL A 203 2.09 3.69 -1.43
C VAL A 203 2.34 5.19 -1.35
N ARG A 204 2.20 5.92 -2.47
CA ARG A 204 2.25 7.38 -2.47
C ARG A 204 1.13 7.97 -1.64
N ASP A 205 -0.12 7.53 -1.81
CA ASP A 205 -1.26 8.09 -1.07
C ASP A 205 -1.14 7.85 0.44
N VAL A 206 -0.59 6.70 0.86
CA VAL A 206 -0.22 6.44 2.27
C VAL A 206 0.84 7.42 2.75
N ALA A 207 1.89 7.65 1.96
CA ALA A 207 2.95 8.59 2.30
C ALA A 207 2.40 10.02 2.43
N GLU A 208 1.65 10.48 1.44
CA GLU A 208 1.03 11.82 1.38
C GLU A 208 0.01 12.04 2.50
N ALA A 209 -0.79 11.04 2.84
CA ALA A 209 -1.70 11.12 3.99
C ALA A 209 -0.92 11.32 5.32
N HIS A 210 0.32 10.81 5.40
CA HIS A 210 1.21 11.06 6.53
C HIS A 210 1.97 12.40 6.42
N GLY A 211 1.81 13.15 5.33
CA GLY A 211 2.54 14.38 5.02
C GLY A 211 3.92 14.13 4.40
N GLY A 212 4.19 12.89 3.97
CA GLY A 212 5.46 12.41 3.46
C GLY A 212 5.50 12.24 1.95
N SER A 213 6.41 11.38 1.49
CA SER A 213 6.63 11.13 0.07
C SER A 213 7.14 9.73 -0.20
N VAL A 214 7.04 9.29 -1.46
CA VAL A 214 7.74 8.11 -1.98
C VAL A 214 8.53 8.50 -3.22
N ALA A 215 9.73 7.94 -3.39
CA ALA A 215 10.58 8.15 -4.54
C ALA A 215 11.18 6.82 -5.03
N VAL A 216 11.61 6.81 -6.30
CA VAL A 216 12.33 5.67 -6.89
C VAL A 216 13.55 6.16 -7.65
N GLU A 217 14.68 5.52 -7.42
CA GLU A 217 15.90 5.64 -8.22
C GLU A 217 16.17 4.30 -8.88
N SER A 218 16.34 4.27 -10.20
CA SER A 218 16.45 3.02 -10.93
C SER A 218 17.20 3.21 -12.25
N HIS A 219 18.01 2.23 -12.62
CA HIS A 219 18.66 2.15 -13.92
C HIS A 219 18.55 0.74 -14.50
N LEU A 220 18.35 0.65 -15.82
CA LEU A 220 18.31 -0.64 -16.52
C LEU A 220 19.56 -1.46 -16.19
N GLY A 221 19.34 -2.71 -15.75
CA GLY A 221 20.37 -3.67 -15.36
C GLY A 221 21.06 -3.41 -14.02
N LYS A 222 20.66 -2.39 -13.25
CA LYS A 222 21.27 -2.06 -11.95
C LYS A 222 20.30 -2.17 -10.76
N GLY A 223 19.08 -2.62 -11.00
CA GLY A 223 18.02 -2.68 -9.99
C GLY A 223 17.37 -1.33 -9.69
N SER A 224 16.61 -1.30 -8.59
CA SER A 224 15.83 -0.14 -8.16
C SER A 224 16.03 0.12 -6.67
N THR A 225 15.82 1.36 -6.26
CA THR A 225 15.81 1.80 -4.86
C THR A 225 14.56 2.64 -4.63
N PHE A 226 13.63 2.10 -3.86
CA PHE A 226 12.42 2.80 -3.42
C PHE A 226 12.67 3.44 -2.06
N THR A 227 12.31 4.70 -1.90
CA THR A 227 12.45 5.42 -0.62
C THR A 227 11.11 5.98 -0.19
N LEU A 228 10.58 5.45 0.91
CA LEU A 228 9.37 5.91 1.58
C LEU A 228 9.75 6.82 2.75
N ARG A 229 9.20 8.04 2.80
CA ARG A 229 9.40 9.01 3.88
C ARG A 229 8.08 9.25 4.60
N ILE A 230 8.06 9.05 5.92
CA ILE A 230 6.89 9.22 6.77
C ILE A 230 7.21 10.23 7.89
N PRO A 231 6.84 11.51 7.74
CA PRO A 231 6.89 12.47 8.83
C PRO A 231 6.04 12.01 10.01
N CYS A 232 6.66 11.93 11.18
CA CYS A 232 6.00 11.40 12.37
C CYS A 232 6.61 11.96 13.67
N GLY A 233 5.82 11.94 14.73
CA GLY A 233 6.32 12.27 16.06
C GLY A 233 7.18 11.13 16.59
N ALA A 234 8.44 11.39 16.94
CA ALA A 234 9.32 10.40 17.56
C ALA A 234 9.10 10.32 19.08
N HIS A 235 9.10 9.10 19.63
CA HIS A 235 9.29 8.87 21.06
C HIS A 235 10.58 8.08 21.28
N THR A 236 11.57 8.76 21.85
CA THR A 236 12.81 8.18 22.34
C THR A 236 12.57 7.76 23.79
N ARG A 237 12.42 6.47 24.05
CA ARG A 237 12.55 5.90 25.40
C ARG A 237 13.75 4.99 25.40
#